data_AF-A0ABC8MA61-F1
#
_entry.id   AF-A0ABC8MA61-F1
#
_cell.length_a   1.000
_cell.length_b   1.000
_cell.length_c   1.000
_cell.angle_alpha   90.00
_cell.angle_beta   90.00
_cell.angle_gamma   90.00
#
_symmetry.space_group_name_H-M   'P 1'
#
loop_
_entity.id
_entity.type
_entity.pdbx_description
1 polymer ?
#
loop_
_entity_poly.entity_id
_entity_poly.type
_entity_poly.pdbx_seq_one_letter_code
_entity_poly.pdbx_strand_id
1 'polypeptide(L)'
;MFNLNKFYFKSTYLNVLLELIETLCQLPEKLSDDDLGEASAAVLYLTQVGFKLDWLEKKLEEVKETKKRVKNGKAELQRMEEELQNLTKKCSDLKYLLKKQNVALSFSDVV
;
A
#
# COMPACT_ATOMS: atom_id res chain seq x y z
N MET A 1 23.14 47.40 1.56
CA MET A 1 22.32 46.72 0.54
C MET A 1 22.01 45.32 1.07
N PHE A 2 20.77 45.07 1.52
CA PHE A 2 20.39 43.76 2.07
C PHE A 2 20.31 42.73 0.93
N ASN A 3 20.95 41.58 1.13
CA ASN A 3 21.13 40.55 0.11
C ASN A 3 19.85 39.70 -0.02
N LEU A 4 18.87 40.21 -0.77
CA LEU A 4 17.58 39.56 -1.05
C LEU A 4 17.74 38.14 -1.61
N ASN A 5 18.73 37.92 -2.48
CA ASN A 5 19.01 36.60 -3.07
C ASN A 5 19.29 35.51 -2.03
N LYS A 6 19.96 35.84 -0.91
CA LYS A 6 20.23 34.87 0.17
C LYS A 6 18.95 34.46 0.92
N PHE A 7 17.96 35.35 1.01
CA PHE A 7 16.69 35.08 1.66
C PHE A 7 15.77 34.23 0.76
N TYR A 8 15.70 34.55 -0.53
CA TYR A 8 14.95 33.76 -1.51
C TYR A 8 15.51 32.35 -1.65
N PHE A 9 16.83 32.18 -1.75
CA PHE A 9 17.44 30.84 -1.81
C PHE A 9 17.14 30.00 -0.57
N LYS A 10 17.23 30.60 0.63
CA LYS A 10 16.85 29.91 1.87
C LYS A 10 15.38 29.50 1.86
N SER A 11 14.49 30.34 1.33
CA SER A 11 13.07 30.00 1.19
C SER A 11 12.86 28.79 0.27
N THR A 12 13.56 28.72 -0.86
CA THR A 12 13.36 27.63 -1.82
C THR A 12 13.78 26.28 -1.25
N TYR A 13 14.95 26.17 -0.62
CA TYR A 13 15.39 24.90 -0.02
C TYR A 13 14.49 24.45 1.14
N LEU A 14 14.02 25.40 1.96
CA LEU A 14 13.11 25.10 3.06
C LEU A 14 11.73 24.65 2.56
N ASN A 15 11.23 25.20 1.46
CA ASN A 15 9.99 24.76 0.85
C ASN A 15 10.11 23.31 0.35
N VAL A 16 11.19 22.97 -0.37
CA VAL A 16 11.43 21.59 -0.82
C VAL A 16 11.55 20.63 0.36
N LEU A 17 12.23 21.03 1.44
CA LEU A 17 12.34 20.23 2.66
C LEU A 17 10.97 20.02 3.33
N LEU A 18 10.13 21.06 3.37
CA LEU A 18 8.79 20.99 3.94
C LEU A 18 7.91 20.04 3.11
N GLU A 19 7.88 20.19 1.79
CA GLU A 19 7.12 19.33 0.87
C GLU A 19 7.56 17.86 0.99
N LEU A 20 8.86 17.61 1.13
CA LEU A 20 9.40 16.27 1.38
C LEU A 20 8.88 15.68 2.70
N ILE A 21 8.91 16.45 3.78
CA ILE A 21 8.40 16.02 5.10
C ILE A 21 6.90 15.72 5.01
N GLU A 22 6.13 16.63 4.41
CA GLU A 22 4.69 16.47 4.23
C GLU A 22 4.36 15.21 3.43
N THR A 23 5.09 14.96 2.34
CA THR A 23 4.95 13.76 1.52
C THR A 23 5.22 12.48 2.34
N LEU A 24 6.31 12.45 3.10
CA LEU A 24 6.69 11.28 3.91
C LEU A 24 5.80 11.05 5.15
N CYS A 25 5.04 12.06 5.55
CA CYS A 25 4.00 11.95 6.59
C CYS A 25 2.67 11.39 6.07
N GLN A 26 2.50 11.24 4.76
CA GLN A 26 1.29 10.64 4.19
C GLN A 26 1.25 9.12 4.40
N LEU A 27 0.06 8.55 4.25
CA LEU A 27 -0.10 7.09 4.26
C LEU A 27 0.61 6.48 3.04
N PRO A 28 1.46 5.45 3.21
CA PRO A 28 2.21 4.85 2.10
C PRO A 28 1.34 4.33 0.94
N GLU A 29 0.09 3.98 1.22
CA GLU A 29 -0.89 3.55 0.22
C GLU A 29 -1.35 4.69 -0.70
N LYS A 30 -1.39 5.94 -0.19
CA LYS A 30 -1.82 7.12 -0.93
C LYS A 30 -0.75 7.67 -1.85
N LEU A 31 0.52 7.44 -1.51
CA LEU A 31 1.65 7.90 -2.31
C LEU A 31 1.74 7.09 -3.60
N SER A 32 1.89 7.75 -4.74
CA SER A 32 2.20 7.09 -6.01
C SER A 32 3.68 6.67 -6.06
N ASP A 33 4.05 5.86 -7.07
CA ASP A 33 5.46 5.56 -7.31
C ASP A 33 6.22 6.82 -7.80
N ASP A 34 5.51 7.75 -8.46
CA ASP A 34 6.04 9.04 -8.87
C ASP A 34 6.30 9.95 -7.66
N ASP A 35 5.38 10.03 -6.69
CA ASP A 35 5.56 10.81 -5.46
C ASP A 35 6.82 10.35 -4.69
N LEU A 36 7.06 9.03 -4.66
CA LEU A 36 8.25 8.44 -4.05
C LEU A 36 9.53 8.71 -4.85
N GLY A 37 9.40 8.80 -6.17
CA GLY A 37 10.47 9.22 -7.09
C GLY A 37 10.85 10.68 -6.88
N GLU A 38 9.86 11.57 -6.81
CA GLU A 38 10.02 13.00 -6.52
C GLU A 38 10.63 13.22 -5.14
N ALA A 39 10.16 12.51 -4.11
CA ALA A 39 10.76 12.55 -2.78
C ALA A 39 12.23 12.09 -2.79
N SER A 40 12.57 11.05 -3.57
CA SER A 40 13.96 10.60 -3.72
C SER A 40 14.82 11.67 -4.41
N ALA A 41 14.30 12.34 -5.42
CA ALA A 41 14.98 13.43 -6.11
C ALA A 41 15.17 14.65 -5.20
N ALA A 42 14.17 15.01 -4.39
CA ALA A 42 14.24 16.10 -3.43
C ALA A 42 15.31 15.87 -2.36
N VAL A 43 15.41 14.64 -1.83
CA VAL A 43 16.48 14.24 -0.91
C VAL A 43 17.84 14.42 -1.55
N LEU A 44 18.05 13.87 -2.76
CA LEU A 44 19.31 13.99 -3.48
C LEU A 44 19.71 15.46 -3.71
N TYR A 45 18.76 16.28 -4.17
CA TYR A 45 18.96 17.71 -4.41
C TYR A 45 19.40 18.46 -3.13
N LEU A 46 18.71 18.24 -2.02
CA LEU A 46 19.02 18.90 -0.76
C LEU A 46 20.36 18.42 -0.17
N THR A 47 20.69 17.14 -0.30
CA THR A 47 21.99 16.60 0.14
C THR A 47 23.14 17.17 -0.69
N GLN A 48 22.96 17.34 -2.02
CA GLN A 48 23.96 17.96 -2.90
C GLN A 48 24.29 19.41 -2.52
N VAL A 49 23.33 20.16 -1.95
CA VAL A 49 23.56 21.53 -1.46
C VAL A 49 23.95 21.59 0.02
N GLY A 50 24.25 20.43 0.64
CA GLY A 50 24.90 20.33 1.94
C GLY A 50 23.97 20.05 3.13
N PHE A 51 22.69 19.74 2.91
CA PHE A 51 21.82 19.28 4.00
C PHE A 51 22.22 17.86 4.43
N LYS A 52 22.10 17.59 5.73
CA LYS A 52 22.29 16.25 6.31
C LYS A 52 20.91 15.64 6.56
N LEU A 53 20.51 14.73 5.68
CA LEU A 53 19.15 14.19 5.62
C LEU A 53 19.09 12.68 5.86
N ASP A 54 20.08 12.09 6.54
CA ASP A 54 20.17 10.64 6.77
C ASP A 54 18.87 10.05 7.37
N TRP A 55 18.23 10.82 8.26
CA TRP A 55 16.97 10.41 8.88
C TRP A 55 15.78 10.42 7.91
N LEU A 56 15.75 11.35 6.94
CA LEU A 56 14.72 11.39 5.89
C LEU A 56 14.97 10.33 4.82
N GLU A 57 16.22 10.06 4.47
CA GLU A 57 16.61 8.95 3.60
C GLU A 57 16.11 7.63 4.18
N LYS A 58 16.40 7.37 5.46
CA LYS A 58 15.88 6.18 6.16
C LYS A 58 14.36 6.15 6.17
N LYS A 59 13.71 7.27 6.46
CA LYS A 59 12.24 7.36 6.50
C LYS A 59 11.62 7.06 5.15
N LEU A 60 12.21 7.55 4.06
CA LEU A 60 11.76 7.30 2.69
C LEU A 60 11.81 5.80 2.36
N GLU A 61 12.90 5.12 2.72
CA GLU A 61 13.01 3.67 2.53
C GLU A 61 11.99 2.89 3.37
N GLU A 62 11.76 3.27 4.63
CA GLU A 62 10.70 2.66 5.46
C GLU A 62 9.30 2.82 4.84
N VAL A 63 9.01 3.98 4.23
CA VAL A 63 7.74 4.23 3.53
C VAL A 63 7.61 3.35 2.28
N LYS A 64 8.67 3.26 1.45
CA LYS A 64 8.71 2.39 0.27
C LYS A 64 8.49 0.91 0.63
N GLU A 65 9.19 0.43 1.66
CA GLU A 65 9.05 -0.94 2.15
C GLU A 65 7.64 -1.21 2.69
N THR A 66 7.10 -0.27 3.47
CA THR A 66 5.74 -0.40 4.02
C THR A 66 4.70 -0.44 2.91
N LYS A 67 4.80 0.43 1.89
CA LYS A 67 3.92 0.40 0.71
C LYS A 67 3.95 -0.95 0.01
N LYS A 68 5.15 -1.49 -0.23
CA LYS A 68 5.32 -2.81 -0.84
C LYS A 68 4.69 -3.93 0.00
N ARG A 69 4.92 -3.93 1.31
CA ARG A 69 4.35 -4.91 2.23
C ARG A 69 2.82 -4.87 2.22
N VAL A 70 2.23 -3.68 2.27
CA VAL A 70 0.78 -3.51 2.21
C VAL A 70 0.22 -4.01 0.88
N LYS A 71 0.83 -3.63 -0.26
CA LYS A 71 0.39 -4.08 -1.59
C LYS A 71 0.39 -5.61 -1.68
N ASN A 72 1.46 -6.25 -1.20
CA ASN A 72 1.55 -7.71 -1.18
C ASN A 72 0.51 -8.33 -0.25
N GLY A 73 0.31 -7.77 0.95
CA GLY A 73 -0.70 -8.24 1.89
C GLY A 73 -2.13 -8.13 1.33
N LYS A 74 -2.44 -7.07 0.58
CA LYS A 74 -3.73 -6.91 -0.09
C LYS A 74 -3.94 -7.95 -1.18
N ALA A 75 -2.91 -8.22 -1.99
CA ALA A 75 -2.97 -9.27 -3.02
C ALA A 75 -3.16 -10.67 -2.40
N GLU A 76 -2.51 -10.92 -1.26
CA GLU A 76 -2.68 -12.14 -0.47
C GLU A 76 -4.12 -12.30 0.02
N LEU A 77 -4.64 -11.26 0.68
CA LEU A 77 -6.00 -11.25 1.20
C LEU A 77 -7.02 -11.52 0.09
N GLN A 78 -6.89 -10.85 -1.05
CA GLN A 78 -7.80 -11.03 -2.18
C GLN A 78 -7.79 -12.48 -2.68
N ARG A 79 -6.61 -13.10 -2.79
CA ARG A 79 -6.53 -14.51 -3.19
C ARG A 79 -7.21 -15.44 -2.17
N MET A 80 -7.00 -15.20 -0.88
CA MET A 80 -7.67 -15.97 0.18
C MET A 80 -9.19 -15.81 0.14
N GLU A 81 -9.69 -14.60 -0.16
CA GLU A 81 -11.12 -14.33 -0.32
C GLU A 81 -11.71 -15.12 -1.50
N GLU A 82 -11.02 -15.18 -2.64
CA GLU A 82 -11.43 -15.96 -3.82
C GLU A 82 -11.44 -17.47 -3.52
N GLU A 83 -10.44 -17.98 -2.81
CA GLU A 83 -10.39 -19.39 -2.37
C GLU A 83 -11.56 -19.72 -1.43
N LEU A 84 -11.85 -18.85 -0.46
CA LEU A 84 -12.97 -19.02 0.47
C LEU A 84 -14.32 -19.02 -0.25
N GLN A 85 -14.51 -18.16 -1.25
CA GLN A 85 -15.72 -18.16 -2.08
C GLN A 85 -15.88 -19.46 -2.86
N ASN A 86 -14.80 -19.97 -3.45
CA ASN A 86 -14.80 -21.24 -4.17
C ASN A 86 -15.15 -22.42 -3.25
N LEU A 87 -14.59 -22.47 -2.04
CA LEU A 87 -14.92 -23.49 -1.05
C LEU A 87 -16.38 -23.39 -0.60
N THR A 88 -16.88 -22.18 -0.37
CA THR A 88 -18.28 -21.94 0.01
C THR A 88 -19.25 -22.47 -1.05
N LYS A 89 -18.93 -22.27 -2.34
CA LYS A 89 -19.71 -22.82 -3.45
C LYS A 89 -19.71 -24.35 -3.44
N LYS A 90 -18.53 -24.98 -3.35
CA LYS A 90 -18.40 -26.44 -3.27
C LYS A 90 -19.21 -27.04 -2.10
N CYS A 91 -19.14 -26.41 -0.92
CA CYS A 91 -19.93 -26.83 0.24
C CYS A 91 -21.44 -26.74 -0.02
N SER A 92 -21.89 -25.69 -0.73
CA SER A 92 -23.29 -25.52 -1.10
C SER A 92 -23.76 -26.60 -2.09
N ASP A 93 -22.95 -26.90 -3.10
CA ASP A 93 -23.22 -27.96 -4.07
C ASP A 93 -23.32 -29.33 -3.39
N LEU A 94 -22.39 -29.65 -2.49
CA LEU A 94 -22.41 -30.89 -1.71
C LEU A 94 -23.65 -30.98 -0.81
N LYS A 95 -24.02 -29.89 -0.14
CA LYS A 95 -25.23 -29.83 0.69
C LYS A 95 -26.50 -30.07 -0.13
N TYR A 96 -26.55 -29.52 -1.34
CA TYR A 96 -27.64 -29.77 -2.28
C TYR A 96 -27.72 -31.25 -2.68
N LEU A 97 -26.60 -31.86 -3.07
CA LEU A 97 -26.53 -33.28 -3.43
C LEU A 97 -26.96 -34.18 -2.27
N LEU A 98 -26.51 -33.90 -1.05
CA LEU A 98 -26.89 -34.65 0.15
C LEU A 98 -28.40 -34.55 0.42
N LYS A 99 -28.99 -33.36 0.30
CA LYS A 99 -30.44 -33.18 0.44
C LYS A 99 -31.20 -33.99 -0.61
N LYS A 100 -30.74 -33.95 -1.87
CA LYS A 100 -31.35 -34.72 -2.96
C LYS A 100 -31.30 -36.23 -2.70
N GLN A 101 -30.17 -36.75 -2.21
CA GLN A 101 -30.02 -38.18 -1.91
C GLN A 101 -30.89 -38.62 -0.73
N ASN A 102 -30.95 -37.84 0.35
CA ASN A 102 -31.82 -38.13 1.49
C ASN A 102 -33.30 -38.23 1.09
N VAL A 103 -33.76 -37.32 0.23
CA VAL A 103 -35.12 -37.37 -0.31
C VAL A 103 -35.33 -38.67 -1.11
N ALA A 104 -34.39 -39.04 -1.99
CA ALA A 104 -34.50 -40.26 -2.78
C ALA A 104 -34.58 -41.55 -1.91
N LEU A 105 -33.77 -41.64 -0.85
CA LEU A 105 -33.79 -42.78 0.08
C LEU A 105 -35.12 -42.88 0.84
N SER A 106 -35.71 -41.75 1.26
CA SER A 106 -37.02 -41.76 1.93
C SER A 106 -38.18 -42.28 1.06
N PHE A 107 -38.02 -42.30 -0.27
CA PHE A 107 -39.01 -42.88 -1.19
C PHE A 107 -38.79 -44.36 -1.47
N SER A 108 -37.59 -44.92 -1.24
CA SER A 108 -37.33 -46.35 -1.45
C SER A 108 -37.79 -47.24 -0.29
N ASP A 109 -38.04 -46.65 0.89
CA ASP A 109 -38.44 -47.39 2.10
C ASP A 109 -39.98 -47.57 2.22
N VAL A 110 -40.76 -47.16 1.21
CA VAL A 110 -42.26 -47.17 1.22
C VAL A 110 -42.86 -48.12 0.16
N VAL A 111 -42.09 -49.09 -0.36
CA VAL A 111 -42.59 -50.13 -1.29
C VAL A 111 -42.37 -51.52 -0.72
#